data_AF-A0A3D1M5N0-F1
#
_entry.id   AF-A0A3D1M5N0-F1
#
_cell.length_a   1.000
_cell.length_b   1.000
_cell.length_c   1.000
_cell.angle_alpha   90.00
_cell.angle_beta   90.00
_cell.angle_gamma   90.00
#
_symmetry.space_group_name_H-M   'P 1'
#
loop_
_entity.id
_entity.type
_entity.pdbx_description
1 polymer ?
#
loop_
_entity_poly.entity_id
_entity_poly.type
_entity_poly.pdbx_seq_one_letter_code
_entity_poly.pdbx_strand_id
1 'polypeptide(L)'
;MSKTTMLNVRVDPEIKSQAEAILSSLGISMSAAIDMYLRQIILKQEIPFSLNCSSVPDYLNPDKVTLEELAASIQRGHDDIASGKYYNIDEAYQYLKEKYKNET
;
A
#
# COMPACT_ATOMS: atom_id res chain seq x y z
N MET A 1 6.57 -34.39 -8.74
CA MET A 1 7.84 -33.68 -8.98
C MET A 1 7.54 -32.19 -9.08
N SER A 2 7.81 -31.41 -8.05
CA SER A 2 7.69 -29.94 -8.08
C SER A 2 8.74 -29.37 -9.02
N LYS A 3 8.32 -28.65 -10.06
CA LYS A 3 9.24 -27.91 -10.94
C LYS A 3 9.92 -26.83 -10.09
N THR A 4 11.23 -26.91 -9.96
CA THR A 4 12.03 -25.90 -9.27
C THR A 4 12.58 -24.96 -10.33
N THR A 5 12.41 -23.65 -10.14
CA THR A 5 12.96 -22.61 -11.01
C THR A 5 13.98 -21.80 -10.22
N MET A 6 15.09 -21.45 -10.88
CA MET A 6 16.16 -20.68 -10.26
C MET A 6 15.84 -19.18 -10.33
N LEU A 7 15.89 -18.50 -9.18
CA LEU A 7 15.67 -17.06 -9.05
C LEU A 7 17.02 -16.36 -8.87
N ASN A 8 17.39 -15.50 -9.81
CA ASN A 8 18.62 -14.71 -9.75
C ASN A 8 18.30 -13.26 -9.34
N VAL A 9 18.81 -12.83 -8.20
CA VAL A 9 18.59 -11.46 -7.65
C VAL A 9 19.93 -10.82 -7.36
N ARG A 10 20.10 -9.55 -7.76
CA ARG A 10 21.23 -8.73 -7.31
C ARG A 10 20.90 -8.15 -5.95
N VAL A 11 21.80 -8.34 -4.99
CA VAL A 11 21.68 -7.84 -3.62
C VAL A 11 23.03 -7.24 -3.25
N ASP A 12 22.99 -6.18 -2.44
CA ASP A 12 24.19 -5.62 -1.84
C ASP A 12 24.91 -6.70 -0.97
N PRO A 13 26.24 -6.86 -1.10
CA PRO A 13 26.97 -7.90 -0.40
C PRO A 13 26.94 -7.75 1.13
N GLU A 14 26.89 -6.52 1.64
CA GLU A 14 26.82 -6.25 3.07
C GLU A 14 25.44 -6.66 3.62
N ILE A 15 24.37 -6.25 2.94
CA ILE A 15 23.00 -6.64 3.29
C ILE A 15 22.84 -8.16 3.27
N LYS A 16 23.38 -8.82 2.24
CA LYS A 16 23.33 -10.28 2.13
C LYS A 16 23.98 -10.97 3.33
N SER A 17 25.19 -10.52 3.71
CA SER A 17 25.94 -11.09 4.83
C SER A 17 25.19 -10.94 6.16
N GLN A 18 24.64 -9.75 6.41
CA GLN A 18 23.86 -9.48 7.62
C GLN A 18 22.60 -10.36 7.69
N ALA A 19 21.86 -10.44 6.59
CA ALA A 19 20.65 -11.27 6.53
C ALA A 19 20.98 -12.76 6.71
N GLU A 20 22.06 -13.26 6.11
CA GLU A 20 22.49 -14.65 6.23
C GLU A 20 22.89 -15.01 7.66
N ALA A 21 23.55 -14.11 8.39
CA ALA A 21 23.89 -14.30 9.80
C ALA A 21 22.63 -14.41 10.68
N ILE A 22 21.65 -13.52 10.47
CA ILE A 22 20.38 -13.54 11.21
C ILE A 22 19.59 -14.82 10.90
N LEU A 23 19.42 -15.16 9.62
CA LEU A 23 18.68 -16.35 9.21
C LEU A 23 19.35 -17.64 9.71
N SER A 24 20.68 -17.70 9.68
CA SER A 24 21.44 -18.84 10.22
C SER A 24 21.23 -19.02 11.72
N SER A 25 21.13 -17.92 12.49
CA SER A 25 20.81 -17.99 13.92
C SER A 25 19.42 -18.57 14.20
N LEU A 26 18.49 -18.44 13.24
CA LEU A 26 17.15 -19.01 13.29
C LEU A 26 17.07 -20.44 12.69
N GLY A 27 18.19 -20.97 12.16
CA GLY A 27 18.22 -22.26 11.47
C GLY A 27 17.54 -22.25 10.09
N ILE A 28 17.40 -21.06 9.48
CA ILE A 28 16.72 -20.86 8.19
C ILE A 28 17.76 -20.54 7.12
N SER A 29 17.68 -21.19 5.96
CA SER A 29 18.53 -20.86 4.81
C SER A 29 17.99 -19.67 4.02
N MET A 30 18.85 -18.96 3.31
CA MET A 30 18.43 -17.83 2.47
C MET A 30 17.34 -18.23 1.47
N SER A 31 17.49 -19.38 0.81
CA SER A 31 16.47 -19.88 -0.14
C SER A 31 15.14 -20.19 0.54
N ALA A 32 15.15 -20.73 1.76
CA ALA A 32 13.92 -20.99 2.51
C ALA A 32 13.22 -19.68 2.91
N ALA A 33 13.98 -18.66 3.33
CA ALA A 33 13.43 -17.34 3.63
C ALA A 33 12.78 -16.67 2.40
N ILE A 34 13.41 -16.78 1.23
CA ILE A 34 12.85 -16.28 -0.02
C ILE A 34 11.59 -17.06 -0.43
N ASP A 35 11.57 -18.39 -0.30
CA ASP A 35 10.35 -19.19 -0.55
C ASP A 35 9.21 -18.79 0.39
N MET A 36 9.51 -18.58 1.68
CA MET A 36 8.54 -18.08 2.66
C MET A 36 7.99 -16.71 2.28
N TYR A 37 8.85 -15.79 1.84
CA TYR A 37 8.43 -14.46 1.38
C TYR A 37 7.47 -14.54 0.19
N LEU A 38 7.78 -15.36 -0.82
CA LEU A 38 6.89 -15.55 -1.98
C LEU A 38 5.54 -16.16 -1.59
N ARG A 39 5.54 -17.12 -0.66
CA ARG A 39 4.29 -17.70 -0.13
C ARG A 39 3.45 -16.69 0.61
N GLN A 40 4.07 -15.78 1.37
CA GLN A 40 3.34 -14.71 2.05
C GLN A 40 2.68 -13.75 1.06
N ILE A 41 3.34 -13.41 -0.04
CA ILE A 41 2.74 -12.63 -1.13
C ILE A 41 1.51 -13.35 -1.70
N ILE A 42 1.64 -14.64 -2.00
CA ILE A 42 0.52 -15.42 -2.55
C ILE A 42 -0.64 -15.50 -1.55
N LEU A 43 -0.35 -15.71 -0.27
CA LEU A 43 -1.37 -15.87 0.77
C LEU A 43 -2.15 -14.57 0.99
N LYS A 44 -1.46 -13.44 1.06
CA LYS A 44 -2.06 -12.15 1.41
C LYS A 44 -2.46 -11.30 0.20
N GLN A 45 -2.00 -11.67 -0.99
CA GLN A 45 -2.15 -10.86 -2.22
C GLN A 45 -1.59 -9.43 -2.06
N GLU A 46 -0.59 -9.26 -1.20
CA GLU A 46 0.07 -7.98 -0.91
C GLU A 46 1.57 -8.19 -0.62
N ILE A 47 2.33 -7.11 -0.58
CA ILE A 47 3.72 -7.15 -0.12
C ILE A 47 3.72 -7.30 1.41
N PRO A 48 4.33 -8.35 1.98
CA PRO A 48 4.17 -8.73 3.39
C PRO A 48 5.07 -7.91 4.34
N PHE A 49 5.24 -6.63 4.05
CA PHE A 49 5.82 -5.64 4.95
C PHE A 49 5.20 -4.27 4.62
N SER A 50 5.06 -3.43 5.64
CA SER A 50 4.47 -2.10 5.47
C SER A 50 5.35 -1.23 4.57
N LEU A 51 4.81 -0.83 3.43
CA LEU A 51 5.40 0.17 2.54
C LEU A 51 5.09 1.58 3.06
N ASN A 52 5.45 1.85 4.31
CA ASN A 52 5.25 3.17 4.89
C ASN A 52 6.36 4.09 4.35
N CYS A 53 6.06 4.78 3.26
CA CYS A 53 6.84 5.97 2.92
C CYS A 53 6.59 6.98 4.05
N SER A 54 7.64 7.47 4.73
CA SER A 54 7.47 8.49 5.79
C SER A 54 6.81 9.79 5.27
N SER A 55 6.66 9.91 3.95
CA SER A 55 5.88 10.92 3.24
C SER A 55 4.56 10.30 2.73
N VAL A 56 3.70 9.80 3.62
CA VAL A 56 2.30 9.60 3.24
C VAL A 56 1.63 10.97 3.30
N PRO A 57 1.02 11.47 2.22
CA PRO A 57 0.26 12.71 2.29
C PRO A 57 -0.81 12.61 3.38
N ASP A 58 -1.00 13.69 4.15
CA ASP A 58 -1.84 13.69 5.36
C ASP A 58 -3.27 13.20 5.13
N TYR A 59 -3.79 13.33 3.90
CA TYR A 59 -5.13 12.88 3.51
C TYR A 59 -5.26 11.36 3.33
N LEU A 60 -4.17 10.60 3.35
CA LEU A 60 -4.16 9.12 3.29
C LEU A 60 -3.83 8.48 4.64
N ASN A 61 -3.66 9.28 5.70
CA ASN A 61 -3.39 8.76 7.03
C ASN A 61 -4.70 8.61 7.81
N PRO A 62 -5.23 7.38 7.99
CA PRO A 62 -6.47 7.16 8.72
C PRO A 62 -6.38 7.57 10.20
N ASP A 63 -5.17 7.65 10.76
CA ASP A 63 -4.94 8.11 12.14
C ASP A 63 -4.97 9.64 12.28
N LYS A 64 -4.98 10.38 11.17
CA LYS A 64 -5.07 11.85 11.16
C LYS A 64 -6.50 12.38 11.01
N VAL A 65 -7.47 11.54 10.66
CA VAL A 65 -8.87 11.97 10.57
C VAL A 65 -9.51 11.82 11.95
N THR A 66 -9.78 12.95 12.60
CA THR A 66 -10.50 12.94 13.88
C THR A 66 -11.98 12.63 13.68
N LEU A 67 -12.63 12.04 14.69
CA LEU A 67 -14.08 11.80 14.68
C LEU A 67 -14.89 13.08 14.47
N GLU A 68 -14.37 14.23 14.94
CA GLU A 68 -15.00 15.54 14.79
C GLU A 68 -14.97 16.02 13.33
N GLU A 69 -13.82 15.90 12.65
CA GLU A 69 -13.71 16.24 11.23
C GLU A 69 -14.59 15.34 10.35
N LEU A 70 -14.65 14.04 10.69
CA LEU A 70 -15.53 13.10 10.01
C LEU A 70 -17.01 13.48 10.20
N ALA A 71 -17.45 13.76 11.42
CA ALA A 71 -18.82 14.21 11.70
C ALA A 71 -19.16 15.52 10.95
N ALA A 72 -18.23 16.47 10.93
CA ALA A 72 -18.38 17.73 10.19
C ALA A 72 -18.46 17.52 8.67
N SER A 73 -17.74 16.53 8.11
CA SER A 73 -17.85 16.18 6.68
C SER A 73 -19.21 15.57 6.33
N ILE A 74 -19.77 14.72 7.20
CA ILE A 74 -21.07 14.09 7.00
C ILE A 74 -22.18 15.14 7.06
N GLN A 75 -22.13 16.05 8.04
CA GLN A 75 -23.12 17.12 8.17
C GLN A 75 -23.09 18.07 6.95
N ARG A 76 -21.90 18.46 6.50
CA ARG A 76 -21.75 19.26 5.28
C ARG A 76 -22.32 18.55 4.05
N GLY A 77 -22.07 17.25 3.91
CA GLY A 77 -22.64 16.46 2.81
C GLY A 77 -24.17 16.45 2.85
N HIS A 78 -24.77 16.32 4.03
CA HIS A 78 -26.22 16.40 4.20
C HIS A 78 -26.78 17.78 3.78
N ASP A 79 -26.12 18.86 4.16
CA ASP A 79 -26.56 20.23 3.84
C ASP A 79 -26.35 20.58 2.34
N ASP A 80 -25.27 20.08 1.72
CA ASP A 80 -25.03 20.20 0.27
C ASP A 80 -26.11 19.45 -0.54
N ILE A 81 -26.53 18.26 -0.09
CA ILE A 81 -27.64 17.52 -0.72
C ILE A 81 -28.95 18.30 -0.54
N ALA A 82 -29.23 18.81 0.65
CA ALA A 82 -30.45 19.57 0.93
C ALA A 82 -30.53 20.89 0.12
N SER A 83 -29.39 21.49 -0.21
CA SER A 83 -29.30 22.69 -1.06
C SER A 83 -29.23 22.40 -2.56
N GLY A 84 -29.32 21.13 -2.97
CA GLY A 84 -29.30 20.71 -4.38
C GLY A 84 -27.90 20.73 -5.02
N LYS A 85 -26.85 20.85 -4.21
CA LYS A 85 -25.46 20.90 -4.64
C LYS A 85 -24.86 19.49 -4.69
N TYR A 86 -25.36 18.69 -5.63
CA TYR A 86 -24.85 17.37 -5.95
C TYR A 86 -24.51 17.29 -7.44
N TYR A 87 -23.60 16.39 -7.79
CA TYR A 87 -23.17 16.17 -9.17
C TYR A 87 -23.58 14.78 -9.61
N ASN A 88 -23.94 14.64 -10.89
CA ASN A 88 -24.05 13.31 -11.48
C ASN A 88 -22.66 12.64 -11.51
N ILE A 89 -22.61 11.33 -11.32
CA ILE A 89 -21.40 10.51 -11.43
C ILE A 89 -20.62 10.78 -12.73
N ASP A 90 -21.32 10.94 -13.86
CA ASP A 90 -20.67 11.19 -15.15
C ASP A 90 -19.97 12.56 -15.19
N GLU A 91 -20.62 13.60 -14.67
CA GLU A 91 -20.08 14.96 -14.59
C GLU A 91 -18.91 15.04 -13.61
N ALA A 92 -19.03 14.37 -12.45
CA ALA A 92 -17.98 14.28 -11.45
C ALA A 92 -16.74 13.58 -12.01
N TYR A 93 -16.93 12.51 -12.78
CA TYR A 93 -15.83 11.78 -13.41
C TYR A 93 -15.10 12.63 -14.45
N GLN A 94 -15.82 13.38 -15.30
CA GLN A 94 -15.18 14.29 -16.26
C GLN A 94 -14.42 15.40 -15.56
N TYR A 95 -15.00 16.02 -14.53
CA TYR A 95 -14.33 17.05 -13.75
C TYR A 95 -13.03 16.55 -13.11
N LEU A 96 -13.05 15.38 -12.47
CA LEU A 96 -11.85 14.80 -11.85
C LEU A 96 -10.80 14.44 -12.91
N LYS A 97 -11.23 13.86 -14.03
CA LYS A 97 -10.34 13.50 -15.14
C LYS A 97 -9.66 14.72 -15.76
N GLU A 98 -10.35 15.85 -15.89
CA GLU A 98 -9.78 17.10 -16.39
C GLU A 98 -8.84 17.76 -15.37
N LYS A 99 -9.24 17.77 -14.09
CA LYS A 99 -8.48 18.38 -12.99
C LYS A 99 -7.13 17.70 -12.76
N TYR A 100 -7.09 16.38 -12.82
CA TYR A 100 -5.89 15.58 -12.53
C TYR A 100 -5.14 15.13 -13.80
N LYS A 101 -5.49 15.67 -14.97
CA LYS A 101 -4.86 15.33 -16.26
C LYS A 101 -3.39 15.74 -16.36
N ASN A 102 -2.91 16.63 -15.48
CA ASN A 102 -1.57 17.24 -15.54
C ASN A 102 -0.64 16.83 -14.37
N GLU A 103 -1.00 15.83 -13.55
CA GLU A 103 -0.19 15.36 -12.43
C GLU A 103 0.57 14.04 -12.72
N THR A 104 0.90 13.76 -13.99
CA THR A 104 1.72 12.61 -14.40
C THR A 104 2.97 13.03 -15.14
#